data_AF-A0A812E7A7-F1
#
_entry.id   AF-A0A812E7A7-F1
#
_cell.length_a   1.000
_cell.length_b   1.000
_cell.length_c   1.000
_cell.angle_alpha   90.00
_cell.angle_beta   90.00
_cell.angle_gamma   90.00
#
_symmetry.space_group_name_H-M   'P 1'
#
loop_
_entity.id
_entity.type
_entity.pdbx_description
1 polymer ?
#
loop_
_entity_poly.entity_id
_entity_poly.type
_entity_poly.pdbx_seq_one_letter_code
_entity_poly.pdbx_strand_id
1 'polypeptide(L)'
;MSNLSSSIWPQLLRLSKSPRWLIKKSRKKEAKQSLIRIRNSETVEEEIWEIENIFKHAPSPIKNSGAGNLLLMMFKSRSVRRALMVGCGIQLFAEFSGVNTIIYYSGIIIQMSGVGDMTTVIWNTVIINFINLTFAIVGVWLVDRVGRRTLAIVGLLGLSVSSCCLGTIFLMATKYSPWINTTDGLLNSTCSLYSYCDDCIRDPLCGFCYENKPNVNNGACLPVSDVSYLISKAGACNSTLTLSKYSMKWAYDYCPVPFTWVAIVGLAFFLMFCAPAIGPLPWTINAEIYPLWARSIGNGIGSMTCLVSNLIVSVTFLSVIEAIHNYGVFYVMASVAVSHLIVSIYLSIYLSIYLNKFY
;
A
#
# COMPACT_ATOMS: atom_id res chain seq x y z
N MET A 1 29.45 -1.32 14.90
CA MET A 1 28.12 -1.92 14.62
C MET A 1 28.13 -3.46 14.51
N SER A 2 29.28 -4.13 14.53
CA SER A 2 29.41 -5.61 14.47
C SER A 2 29.11 -6.35 15.78
N ASN A 3 29.13 -5.67 16.94
CA ASN A 3 28.94 -6.30 18.25
C ASN A 3 27.47 -6.32 18.76
N LEU A 4 26.54 -5.60 18.11
CA LEU A 4 25.12 -5.69 18.49
C LEU A 4 24.43 -6.91 17.86
N SER A 5 24.84 -7.36 16.66
CA SER A 5 24.17 -8.50 16.02
C SER A 5 24.53 -9.83 16.71
N SER A 6 25.77 -10.00 17.19
CA SER A 6 26.23 -11.23 17.84
C SER A 6 25.57 -11.51 19.20
N SER A 7 25.05 -10.50 19.89
CA SER A 7 24.34 -10.67 21.17
C SER A 7 22.84 -10.90 21.01
N ILE A 8 22.22 -10.35 19.97
CA ILE A 8 20.76 -10.37 19.78
C ILE A 8 20.28 -11.72 19.24
N TRP A 9 21.01 -12.34 18.30
CA TRP A 9 20.61 -13.64 17.72
C TRP A 9 20.50 -14.77 18.75
N PRO A 10 21.46 -14.96 19.69
CA PRO A 10 21.32 -15.93 20.78
C PRO A 10 20.16 -15.61 21.72
N GLN A 11 19.83 -14.33 21.92
CA GLN A 11 18.71 -13.89 22.77
C GLN A 11 17.36 -14.16 22.08
N LEU A 12 17.28 -13.99 20.76
CA LEU A 12 16.10 -14.32 19.95
C LEU A 12 15.79 -15.82 19.99
N LEU A 13 16.82 -16.66 19.91
CA LEU A 13 16.70 -18.12 20.06
C LEU A 13 16.31 -18.56 21.48
N ARG A 14 16.48 -17.69 22.49
CA ARG A 14 16.07 -17.91 23.89
C ARG A 14 14.62 -17.49 24.18
N LEU A 15 13.89 -16.98 23.18
CA LEU A 15 12.47 -16.67 23.34
C LEU A 15 11.72 -17.95 23.77
N SER A 16 11.06 -17.86 24.93
CA SER A 16 10.25 -18.95 25.45
C SER A 16 9.12 -19.29 24.47
N LYS A 17 8.83 -20.59 24.32
CA LYS A 17 7.70 -21.05 23.50
C LYS A 17 6.40 -20.37 23.96
N SER A 18 5.49 -20.11 23.02
CA SER A 18 4.20 -19.48 23.33
C SER A 18 3.47 -20.22 24.47
N PRO A 19 3.12 -19.54 25.58
CA PRO A 19 2.47 -20.17 26.72
C PRO A 19 1.16 -20.91 26.35
N ARG A 20 0.40 -20.35 25.42
CA ARG A 20 -0.84 -20.97 24.89
C ARG A 20 -0.57 -22.30 24.19
N TRP A 21 0.52 -22.38 23.42
CA TRP A 21 0.93 -23.63 22.76
C TRP A 21 1.38 -24.68 23.78
N LEU A 22 2.10 -24.28 24.82
CA LEU A 22 2.53 -25.16 25.91
C LEU A 22 1.35 -25.73 26.69
N ILE A 23 0.34 -24.91 27.00
CA ILE A 23 -0.90 -25.36 27.64
C ILE A 23 -1.67 -26.32 26.73
N LYS A 24 -1.75 -26.04 25.41
CA LYS A 24 -2.36 -26.96 24.43
C LYS A 24 -1.68 -28.34 24.39
N LYS A 25 -0.36 -28.40 24.64
CA LYS A 25 0.43 -29.63 24.72
C LYS A 25 0.44 -30.25 26.12
N SER A 26 -0.41 -29.79 27.04
CA SER A 26 -0.48 -30.23 28.44
C SER A 26 0.80 -29.99 29.25
N ARG A 27 1.68 -29.06 28.82
CA ARG A 27 2.95 -28.71 29.48
C ARG A 27 2.80 -27.46 30.37
N LYS A 28 1.98 -27.55 31.43
CA LYS A 28 1.62 -26.41 32.30
C LYS A 28 2.80 -25.78 33.05
N LYS A 29 3.73 -26.60 33.56
CA LYS A 29 4.90 -26.13 34.33
C LYS A 29 5.81 -25.21 33.49
N GLU A 30 6.05 -25.59 32.24
CA GLU A 30 6.84 -24.79 31.30
C GLU A 30 6.10 -23.53 30.84
N ALA A 31 4.78 -23.61 30.67
CA ALA A 31 3.95 -22.45 30.35
C ALA A 31 4.04 -21.40 31.47
N LYS A 32 3.97 -21.84 32.73
CA LYS A 32 4.16 -20.98 33.91
C LYS A 32 5.53 -20.33 33.94
N GLN A 33 6.60 -21.11 33.75
CA GLN A 33 7.96 -20.56 33.68
C GLN A 33 8.14 -19.55 32.54
N SER A 34 7.48 -19.78 31.39
CA SER A 34 7.53 -18.87 30.25
C SER A 34 6.76 -17.57 30.53
N LEU A 35 5.60 -17.65 31.20
CA LEU A 35 4.80 -16.48 31.59
C LEU A 35 5.48 -15.64 32.66
N ILE A 36 6.08 -16.25 33.69
CA ILE A 36 6.84 -15.55 34.75
C ILE A 36 8.03 -14.75 34.18
N ARG A 37 8.62 -15.18 33.07
CA ARG A 37 9.69 -14.42 32.40
C ARG A 37 9.19 -13.18 31.66
N ILE A 38 7.93 -13.16 31.25
CA ILE A 38 7.34 -12.09 30.41
C ILE A 38 6.51 -11.11 31.27
N ARG A 39 5.93 -11.59 32.38
CA ARG A 39 5.01 -10.83 33.25
C ARG A 39 5.39 -10.99 34.72
N ASN A 40 4.96 -10.04 35.54
CA ASN A 40 5.06 -10.14 36.99
C ASN A 40 4.33 -11.39 37.50
N SER A 41 4.89 -12.06 38.51
CA SER A 41 4.45 -13.40 38.95
C SER A 41 3.04 -13.47 39.53
N GLU A 42 2.45 -12.34 39.94
CA GLU A 42 1.17 -12.29 40.64
C GLU A 42 -0.03 -12.66 39.76
N THR A 43 -0.07 -12.24 38.49
CA THR A 43 -1.22 -12.50 37.59
C THR A 43 -1.06 -13.76 36.75
N VAL A 44 0.08 -14.46 36.86
CA VAL A 44 0.41 -15.60 35.98
C VAL A 44 -0.52 -16.78 36.20
N GLU A 45 -0.91 -17.07 37.44
CA GLU A 45 -1.76 -18.23 37.73
C GLU A 45 -3.19 -18.02 37.22
N GLU A 46 -3.71 -16.80 37.30
CA GLU A 46 -5.02 -16.40 36.76
C GLU A 46 -5.04 -16.51 35.24
N GLU A 47 -4.04 -15.97 34.53
CA GLU A 47 -3.95 -16.08 33.07
C GLU A 47 -3.85 -17.54 32.59
N ILE A 48 -3.09 -18.39 33.32
CA ILE A 48 -3.00 -19.82 33.00
C ILE A 48 -4.37 -20.48 33.18
N TRP A 49 -5.06 -20.16 34.27
CA TRP A 49 -6.40 -20.67 34.53
C TRP A 49 -7.38 -20.23 33.44
N GLU A 50 -7.38 -18.97 33.01
CA GLU A 50 -8.22 -18.49 31.91
C GLU A 50 -7.96 -19.25 30.60
N ILE A 51 -6.69 -19.37 30.20
CA ILE A 51 -6.32 -20.09 28.97
C ILE A 51 -6.77 -21.55 29.07
N GLU A 52 -6.56 -22.20 30.22
CA GLU A 52 -6.98 -23.57 30.46
C GLU A 52 -8.52 -23.72 30.41
N ASN A 53 -9.24 -22.75 30.96
CA ASN A 53 -10.70 -22.73 31.00
C ASN A 53 -11.29 -22.60 29.59
N ILE A 54 -10.69 -21.75 28.76
CA ILE A 54 -11.01 -21.60 27.32
C ILE A 54 -10.84 -22.94 26.58
N PHE A 55 -9.74 -23.67 26.83
CA PHE A 55 -9.50 -24.97 26.19
C PHE A 55 -10.39 -26.10 26.72
N LYS A 56 -10.80 -26.04 27.99
CA LYS A 56 -11.73 -27.01 28.58
C LYS A 56 -13.14 -26.87 28.01
N HIS A 57 -13.58 -25.63 27.78
CA HIS A 57 -14.90 -25.31 27.22
C HIS A 57 -14.94 -25.31 25.68
N ALA A 58 -13.79 -25.47 25.01
CA ALA A 58 -13.75 -25.63 23.56
C ALA A 58 -14.36 -26.99 23.15
N PRO A 59 -15.27 -27.04 22.14
CA PRO A 59 -15.88 -28.27 21.65
C PRO A 59 -14.85 -29.39 21.41
N SER A 60 -15.15 -30.61 21.88
CA SER A 60 -14.33 -31.83 21.74
C SER A 60 -13.70 -32.07 20.36
N PRO A 61 -14.35 -31.79 19.21
CA PRO A 61 -13.69 -31.89 17.89
C PRO A 61 -12.43 -31.04 17.74
N ILE A 62 -12.28 -29.93 18.48
CA ILE A 62 -11.18 -28.97 18.34
C ILE A 62 -9.89 -29.48 19.02
N LYS A 63 -10.00 -30.37 20.03
CA LYS A 63 -8.84 -30.84 20.82
C LYS A 63 -7.83 -31.64 19.99
N ASN A 64 -8.28 -32.41 19.01
CA ASN A 64 -7.45 -33.33 18.20
C ASN A 64 -7.51 -33.10 16.69
N SER A 65 -8.17 -32.03 16.23
CA SER A 65 -8.30 -31.77 14.78
C SER A 65 -7.01 -31.19 14.18
N GLY A 66 -6.55 -31.81 13.09
CA GLY A 66 -5.55 -31.21 12.20
C GLY A 66 -6.06 -29.92 11.56
N ALA A 67 -5.15 -29.10 11.03
CA ALA A 67 -5.47 -27.78 10.46
C ALA A 67 -6.58 -27.84 9.39
N GLY A 68 -6.61 -28.91 8.57
CA GLY A 68 -7.66 -29.12 7.56
C GLY A 68 -9.06 -29.34 8.13
N ASN A 69 -9.20 -30.13 9.21
CA ASN A 69 -10.49 -30.32 9.87
C ASN A 69 -10.98 -29.03 10.56
N LEU A 70 -10.06 -28.23 11.08
CA LEU A 70 -10.40 -26.93 11.66
C LEU A 70 -10.90 -25.94 10.59
N LEU A 71 -10.27 -25.91 9.41
CA LEU A 71 -10.71 -25.11 8.26
C LEU A 71 -12.13 -25.50 7.82
N LEU A 72 -12.41 -26.79 7.69
CA LEU A 72 -13.74 -27.28 7.33
C LEU A 72 -14.79 -26.86 8.36
N MET A 73 -14.46 -26.90 9.65
CA MET A 73 -15.32 -26.41 10.73
C MET A 73 -15.57 -24.90 10.66
N MET A 74 -14.56 -24.11 10.31
CA MET A 74 -14.71 -22.67 10.10
C MET A 74 -15.68 -22.36 8.96
N PHE A 75 -15.61 -23.08 7.83
CA PHE A 75 -16.53 -22.90 6.70
C PHE A 75 -17.95 -23.39 6.99
N LYS A 76 -18.11 -24.43 7.84
CA LYS A 76 -19.43 -24.97 8.22
C LYS A 76 -20.13 -24.09 9.25
N SER A 77 -19.40 -23.45 10.16
CA SER A 77 -19.97 -22.58 11.19
C SER A 77 -20.43 -21.25 10.60
N ARG A 78 -21.74 -20.95 10.68
CA ARG A 78 -22.33 -19.73 10.11
C ARG A 78 -21.71 -18.45 10.70
N SER A 79 -21.43 -18.43 12.00
CA SER A 79 -20.86 -17.25 12.67
C SER A 79 -19.40 -17.03 12.29
N VAL A 80 -18.59 -18.09 12.26
CA VAL A 80 -17.16 -17.98 11.90
C VAL A 80 -16.97 -17.73 10.42
N ARG A 81 -17.79 -18.32 9.54
CA ARG A 81 -17.77 -18.01 8.11
C ARG A 81 -18.06 -16.53 7.84
N ARG A 82 -19.02 -15.93 8.55
CA ARG A 82 -19.30 -14.49 8.45
C ARG A 82 -18.11 -13.66 8.92
N ALA A 83 -17.52 -14.00 10.06
CA ALA A 83 -16.30 -13.34 10.55
C ALA A 83 -15.14 -13.44 9.54
N LEU A 84 -14.95 -14.61 8.91
CA LEU A 84 -13.92 -14.83 7.91
C LEU A 84 -14.15 -14.00 6.64
N MET A 85 -15.38 -13.96 6.12
CA MET A 85 -15.72 -13.11 4.96
C MET A 85 -15.46 -11.63 5.26
N VAL A 86 -15.77 -11.18 6.49
CA VAL A 86 -15.51 -9.81 6.91
C VAL A 86 -14.01 -9.53 7.03
N GLY A 87 -13.26 -10.40 7.72
CA GLY A 87 -11.81 -10.23 7.89
C GLY A 87 -11.05 -10.25 6.57
N CYS A 88 -11.34 -11.22 5.70
CA CYS A 88 -10.78 -11.27 4.34
C CYS A 88 -11.23 -10.09 3.49
N GLY A 89 -12.50 -9.68 3.59
CA GLY A 89 -13.05 -8.56 2.82
C GLY A 89 -12.36 -7.24 3.16
N ILE A 90 -12.19 -6.94 4.45
CA ILE A 90 -11.48 -5.73 4.90
C ILE A 90 -10.04 -5.72 4.36
N GLN A 91 -9.33 -6.85 4.44
CA GLN A 91 -7.97 -6.96 3.91
C GLN A 91 -7.91 -6.81 2.38
N LEU A 92 -8.86 -7.38 1.66
CA LEU A 92 -8.96 -7.25 0.22
C LEU A 92 -9.17 -5.78 -0.17
N PHE A 93 -10.20 -5.14 0.36
CA PHE A 93 -10.52 -3.74 0.00
C PHE A 93 -9.41 -2.76 0.41
N ALA A 94 -8.71 -3.03 1.51
CA ALA A 94 -7.54 -2.25 1.91
C ALA A 94 -6.44 -2.27 0.83
N GLU A 95 -6.08 -3.45 0.32
CA GLU A 95 -5.04 -3.56 -0.72
C GLU A 95 -5.49 -2.98 -2.07
N PHE A 96 -6.72 -3.29 -2.50
CA PHE A 96 -7.27 -2.79 -3.77
C PHE A 96 -7.47 -1.27 -3.80
N SER A 97 -7.56 -0.62 -2.63
CA SER A 97 -7.55 0.85 -2.55
C SER A 97 -6.19 1.47 -2.91
N GLY A 98 -5.16 0.66 -3.19
CA GLY A 98 -3.88 1.09 -3.73
C GLY A 98 -2.87 1.55 -2.68
N VAL A 99 -3.14 1.29 -1.40
CA VAL A 99 -2.33 1.77 -0.26
C VAL A 99 -0.87 1.35 -0.35
N ASN A 100 -0.62 0.04 -0.43
CA ASN A 100 0.75 -0.47 -0.53
C ASN A 100 1.37 -0.19 -1.89
N THR A 101 0.56 -0.24 -2.96
CA THR A 101 0.98 0.05 -4.32
C THR A 101 1.52 1.47 -4.47
N ILE A 102 0.85 2.47 -3.90
CA ILE A 102 1.30 3.87 -3.91
C ILE A 102 2.61 4.04 -3.14
N ILE A 103 2.82 3.29 -2.05
CA ILE A 103 4.09 3.31 -1.33
C ILE A 103 5.22 2.73 -2.20
N TYR A 104 4.99 1.56 -2.79
CA TYR A 104 5.99 0.86 -3.63
C TYR A 104 6.35 1.66 -4.89
N TYR A 105 5.35 2.24 -5.54
CA TYR A 105 5.51 2.99 -6.78
C TYR A 105 5.60 4.50 -6.56
N SER A 106 5.77 4.98 -5.33
CA SER A 106 5.83 6.41 -5.01
C SER A 106 6.88 7.15 -5.85
N GLY A 107 8.08 6.58 -6.01
CA GLY A 107 9.11 7.15 -6.88
C GLY A 107 8.69 7.28 -8.34
N ILE A 108 8.06 6.23 -8.89
CA ILE A 108 7.55 6.23 -10.27
C ILE A 108 6.42 7.27 -10.41
N ILE A 109 5.50 7.35 -9.46
CA ILE A 109 4.39 8.33 -9.46
C ILE A 109 4.95 9.76 -9.42
N ILE A 110 5.99 10.03 -8.63
CA ILE A 110 6.67 11.33 -8.59
C ILE A 110 7.34 11.62 -9.94
N GLN A 111 7.99 10.63 -10.55
CA GLN A 111 8.58 10.78 -11.88
C GLN A 111 7.52 11.10 -12.93
N MET A 112 6.40 10.38 -12.96
CA MET A 112 5.25 10.62 -13.83
C MET A 112 4.63 12.02 -13.64
N SER A 113 4.78 12.62 -12.45
CA SER A 113 4.33 14.01 -12.21
C SER A 113 5.23 15.08 -12.83
N GLY A 114 6.30 14.69 -13.52
CA GLY A 114 7.18 15.58 -14.28
C GLY A 114 8.57 15.82 -13.66
N VAL A 115 8.94 15.10 -12.60
CA VAL A 115 10.30 15.18 -12.03
C VAL A 115 11.24 14.30 -12.83
N GLY A 116 12.09 14.92 -13.64
CA GLY A 116 13.09 14.21 -14.45
C GLY A 116 14.38 13.83 -13.75
N ASP A 117 14.76 14.58 -12.71
CA ASP A 117 16.03 14.37 -12.03
C ASP A 117 15.89 13.22 -11.01
N MET A 118 16.53 12.08 -11.29
CA MET A 118 16.44 10.88 -10.45
C MET A 118 16.83 11.12 -8.99
N THR A 119 17.81 11.99 -8.74
CA THR A 119 18.23 12.37 -7.38
C THR A 119 17.11 13.09 -6.62
N THR A 120 16.41 14.00 -7.29
CA THR A 120 15.25 14.73 -6.74
C THR A 120 14.09 13.77 -6.48
N VAL A 121 13.83 12.82 -7.39
CA VAL A 121 12.82 11.76 -7.19
C VAL A 121 13.12 10.93 -5.94
N ILE A 122 14.37 10.49 -5.76
CA ILE A 122 14.79 9.70 -4.59
C ILE A 122 14.60 10.50 -3.30
N TRP A 123 15.09 11.74 -3.23
CA TRP A 123 14.95 12.57 -2.04
C TRP A 123 13.48 12.89 -1.71
N ASN A 124 12.65 13.18 -2.71
CA ASN A 124 11.22 13.36 -2.51
C ASN A 124 10.54 12.08 -2.00
N THR A 125 10.92 10.93 -2.53
CA THR A 125 10.40 9.63 -2.07
C THR A 125 10.77 9.36 -0.61
N VAL A 126 11.99 9.71 -0.20
CA VAL A 126 12.42 9.61 1.21
C VAL A 126 11.56 10.48 2.11
N ILE A 127 11.29 11.73 1.71
CA ILE A 127 10.43 12.66 2.47
C ILE A 127 9.01 12.08 2.62
N ILE A 128 8.44 11.58 1.53
CA ILE A 128 7.09 10.99 1.51
C ILE A 128 7.00 9.78 2.45
N ASN A 129 8.00 8.90 2.44
CA ASN A 129 8.04 7.75 3.35
C ASN A 129 8.26 8.16 4.82
N PHE A 130 9.02 9.22 5.07
CA PHE A 130 9.17 9.79 6.41
C PHE A 130 7.85 10.37 6.95
N ILE A 131 7.08 11.05 6.09
CA ILE A 131 5.73 11.51 6.40
C ILE A 131 4.83 10.32 6.75
N ASN A 132 4.83 9.26 5.93
CA ASN A 132 4.08 8.04 6.19
C ASN A 132 4.43 7.42 7.56
N LEU A 133 5.71 7.33 7.88
CA LEU A 133 6.18 6.83 9.19
C LEU A 133 5.68 7.71 10.35
N THR A 134 5.76 9.02 10.19
CA THR A 134 5.34 9.98 11.22
C THR A 134 3.84 9.84 11.51
N PHE A 135 3.01 9.78 10.45
CA PHE A 135 1.58 9.59 10.61
C PHE A 135 1.20 8.19 11.08
N ALA A 136 2.00 7.15 10.80
CA ALA A 136 1.79 5.83 11.39
C ALA A 136 1.98 5.86 12.92
N ILE A 137 3.00 6.56 13.43
CA ILE A 137 3.22 6.75 14.88
C ILE A 137 2.05 7.52 15.51
N VAL A 138 1.64 8.62 14.88
CA VAL A 138 0.46 9.38 15.30
C VAL A 138 -0.78 8.49 15.31
N GLY A 139 -0.92 7.61 14.31
CA GLY A 139 -2.01 6.65 14.22
C GLY A 139 -2.09 5.71 15.41
N VAL A 140 -0.97 5.13 15.84
CA VAL A 140 -0.93 4.27 17.05
C VAL A 140 -1.41 5.04 18.28
N TRP A 141 -0.97 6.29 18.46
CA TRP A 141 -1.43 7.13 19.57
C TRP A 141 -2.91 7.50 19.47
N LEU A 142 -3.41 7.73 18.25
CA LEU A 142 -4.78 8.15 18.00
C LEU A 142 -5.80 7.02 18.13
N VAL A 143 -5.39 5.76 17.87
CA VAL A 143 -6.22 4.56 18.03
C VAL A 143 -6.81 4.46 19.43
N ASP A 144 -6.00 4.71 20.46
CA ASP A 144 -6.44 4.60 21.86
C ASP A 144 -7.29 5.80 22.31
N ARG A 145 -7.11 6.97 21.67
CA ARG A 145 -7.84 8.22 22.01
C ARG A 145 -9.21 8.33 21.36
N VAL A 146 -9.28 8.07 20.05
CA VAL A 146 -10.48 8.32 19.22
C VAL A 146 -11.31 7.05 19.03
N GLY A 147 -10.70 5.88 19.28
CA GLY A 147 -11.30 4.59 19.03
C GLY A 147 -11.15 4.14 17.58
N ARG A 148 -11.05 2.82 17.41
CA ARG A 148 -10.71 2.15 16.15
C ARG A 148 -11.74 2.38 15.04
N ARG A 149 -13.03 2.33 15.37
CA ARG A 149 -14.14 2.48 14.41
C ARG A 149 -14.13 3.86 13.76
N THR A 150 -14.08 4.91 14.58
CA THR A 150 -14.09 6.29 14.13
C THR A 150 -12.83 6.58 13.30
N LEU A 151 -11.67 6.09 13.74
CA LEU A 151 -10.42 6.25 13.00
C LEU A 151 -10.45 5.57 11.63
N ALA A 152 -11.02 4.35 11.53
CA ALA A 152 -11.18 3.65 10.26
C ALA A 152 -12.06 4.44 9.28
N ILE A 153 -13.21 4.94 9.73
CA ILE A 153 -14.16 5.65 8.88
C ILE A 153 -13.58 6.99 8.41
N VAL A 154 -12.96 7.76 9.31
CA VAL A 154 -12.33 9.05 8.96
C VAL A 154 -11.17 8.86 7.99
N GLY A 155 -10.33 7.84 8.20
CA GLY A 155 -9.23 7.58 7.28
C GLY A 155 -9.69 7.05 5.92
N LEU A 156 -10.73 6.21 5.86
CA LEU A 156 -11.32 5.78 4.59
C LEU A 156 -11.97 6.94 3.82
N LEU A 157 -12.64 7.87 4.52
CA LEU A 157 -13.13 9.12 3.93
C LEU A 157 -11.98 9.95 3.36
N GLY A 158 -10.93 10.16 4.15
CA GLY A 158 -9.73 10.89 3.72
C GLY A 158 -9.02 10.23 2.53
N LEU A 159 -9.00 8.89 2.49
CA LEU A 159 -8.47 8.11 1.37
C LEU A 159 -9.28 8.33 0.09
N SER A 160 -10.61 8.26 0.16
CA SER A 160 -11.47 8.51 -0.99
C SER A 160 -11.27 9.93 -1.55
N VAL A 161 -11.22 10.94 -0.68
CA VAL A 161 -11.04 12.33 -1.08
C VAL A 161 -9.66 12.54 -1.69
N SER A 162 -8.60 12.08 -1.01
CA SER A 162 -7.22 12.26 -1.47
C SER A 162 -6.91 11.52 -2.78
N SER A 163 -7.43 10.30 -2.98
CA SER A 163 -7.32 9.60 -4.26
C SER A 163 -8.02 10.34 -5.40
N CYS A 164 -9.20 10.91 -5.15
CA CYS A 164 -9.90 11.73 -6.13
C CYS A 164 -9.09 13.00 -6.47
N CYS A 165 -8.53 13.66 -5.45
CA CYS A 165 -7.62 14.79 -5.65
C CYS A 165 -6.41 14.41 -6.51
N LEU A 166 -5.75 13.28 -6.22
CA LEU A 166 -4.64 12.78 -7.05
C LEU A 166 -5.08 12.55 -8.50
N GLY A 167 -6.24 11.92 -8.73
CA GLY A 167 -6.81 11.77 -10.07
C GLY A 167 -6.99 13.09 -10.79
N THR A 168 -7.54 14.11 -10.10
CA THR A 168 -7.68 15.46 -10.68
C THR A 168 -6.35 16.14 -10.97
N ILE A 169 -5.32 15.94 -10.12
CA ILE A 169 -3.99 16.52 -10.32
C ILE A 169 -3.33 15.93 -11.57
N PHE A 170 -3.38 14.61 -11.73
CA PHE A 170 -2.85 13.95 -12.93
C PHE A 170 -3.66 14.28 -14.18
N LEU A 171 -4.97 14.49 -14.07
CA LEU A 171 -5.80 14.94 -15.20
C LEU A 171 -5.40 16.35 -15.65
N MET A 172 -5.09 17.24 -14.69
CA MET A 172 -4.54 18.54 -15.03
C MET A 172 -3.15 18.39 -15.65
N ALA A 173 -2.30 17.48 -15.15
CA ALA A 173 -0.97 17.22 -15.69
C ALA A 173 -0.99 16.84 -17.17
N THR A 174 -1.93 15.99 -17.58
CA THR A 174 -2.08 15.61 -19.00
C THR A 174 -2.53 16.80 -19.86
N LYS A 175 -3.51 17.59 -19.37
CA LYS A 175 -4.07 18.74 -20.10
C LYS A 175 -3.08 19.90 -20.29
N TYR A 176 -2.22 20.15 -19.30
CA TYR A 176 -1.20 21.20 -19.35
C TYR A 176 0.17 20.67 -19.80
N SER A 177 0.23 19.46 -20.36
CA SER A 177 1.46 18.95 -20.93
C SER A 177 1.93 19.83 -22.11
N PRO A 178 3.25 20.02 -22.28
CA PRO A 178 3.77 20.86 -23.34
C PRO A 178 3.43 20.28 -24.72
N TRP A 179 3.04 21.15 -25.64
CA TRP A 179 2.78 20.77 -27.02
C TRP A 179 4.09 20.55 -27.79
N ILE A 180 4.03 19.73 -28.83
CA ILE A 180 5.15 19.43 -29.72
C ILE A 180 5.07 20.36 -30.95
N ASN A 181 6.13 21.14 -31.19
CA ASN A 181 6.17 22.13 -32.29
C ASN A 181 7.21 21.80 -33.35
N THR A 182 8.31 21.14 -32.97
CA THR A 182 9.44 20.86 -33.85
C THR A 182 9.51 19.37 -34.16
N THR A 183 9.18 19.01 -35.40
CA THR A 183 9.51 17.70 -35.97
C THR A 183 10.95 17.74 -36.49
N ASP A 184 11.93 17.73 -35.59
CA ASP A 184 13.34 17.62 -36.00
C ASP A 184 13.59 16.24 -36.65
N GLY A 185 13.40 16.19 -37.97
CA GLY A 185 14.29 15.43 -38.86
C GLY A 185 14.00 13.96 -39.14
N LEU A 186 12.87 13.37 -38.74
CA LEU A 186 12.41 12.11 -39.35
C LEU A 186 10.95 12.21 -39.79
N LEU A 187 10.78 12.58 -41.06
CA LEU A 187 9.50 12.62 -41.80
C LEU A 187 8.77 11.26 -41.92
N ASN A 188 9.21 10.22 -41.20
CA ASN A 188 8.71 8.84 -41.33
C ASN A 188 8.76 8.02 -40.02
N SER A 189 8.82 8.65 -38.84
CA SER A 189 8.71 7.93 -37.56
C SER A 189 7.30 8.06 -36.98
N THR A 190 6.81 7.00 -36.31
CA THR A 190 5.53 7.00 -35.58
C THR A 190 5.47 8.11 -34.53
N CYS A 191 6.61 8.47 -33.94
CA CYS A 191 6.75 9.54 -32.95
C CYS A 191 6.36 10.94 -33.47
N SER A 192 6.41 11.18 -34.78
CA SER A 192 6.06 12.48 -35.38
C SER A 192 4.55 12.76 -35.42
N LEU A 193 3.71 11.75 -35.15
CA LEU A 193 2.26 11.85 -35.19
C LEU A 193 1.66 12.46 -33.92
N TYR A 194 2.42 12.51 -32.82
CA TYR A 194 1.94 12.99 -31.54
C TYR A 194 2.06 14.50 -31.38
N SER A 195 1.01 15.14 -30.87
CA SER A 195 0.95 16.60 -30.67
C SER A 195 1.24 17.04 -29.23
N TYR A 196 1.16 16.13 -28.26
CA TYR A 196 1.42 16.39 -26.85
C TYR A 196 2.50 15.48 -26.29
N CYS A 197 3.28 15.98 -25.34
CA CYS A 197 4.31 15.20 -24.65
C CYS A 197 3.73 13.92 -24.02
N ASP A 198 2.56 14.02 -23.37
CA ASP A 198 1.95 12.91 -22.63
C ASP A 198 1.55 11.74 -23.53
N ASP A 199 1.20 11.99 -24.80
CA ASP A 199 0.92 10.93 -25.77
C ASP A 199 2.23 10.37 -26.37
N CYS A 200 3.24 11.21 -26.57
CA CYS A 200 4.55 10.81 -27.10
C CYS A 200 5.27 9.81 -26.18
N ILE A 201 5.30 10.06 -24.86
CA ILE A 201 6.05 9.22 -23.91
C ILE A 201 5.39 7.87 -23.60
N ARG A 202 4.15 7.66 -24.05
CA ARG A 202 3.46 6.36 -23.85
C ARG A 202 3.93 5.30 -24.85
N ASP A 203 4.47 5.72 -25.98
CA ASP A 203 5.10 4.81 -26.92
C ASP A 203 6.52 4.47 -26.43
N PRO A 204 6.86 3.18 -26.21
CA PRO A 204 8.17 2.78 -25.69
C PRO A 204 9.33 3.08 -26.66
N LEU A 205 9.01 3.43 -27.91
CA LEU A 205 10.00 3.78 -28.94
C LEU A 205 10.26 5.29 -29.02
N CYS A 206 9.50 6.11 -28.31
CA CYS A 206 9.50 7.56 -28.42
C CYS A 206 9.90 8.22 -27.08
N GLY A 207 10.38 9.45 -27.14
CA GLY A 207 10.70 10.27 -25.98
C GLY A 207 10.68 11.76 -26.31
N PHE A 208 10.63 12.59 -25.28
CA PHE A 208 10.44 14.03 -25.41
C PHE A 208 11.75 14.79 -25.14
N CYS A 209 12.15 15.62 -26.10
CA CYS A 209 13.34 16.47 -26.03
C CYS A 209 12.91 17.94 -25.90
N TYR A 210 13.40 18.63 -24.87
CA TYR A 210 13.03 20.02 -24.59
C TYR A 210 14.19 20.86 -24.07
N GLU A 211 14.08 22.17 -24.21
CA GLU A 211 15.06 23.13 -23.69
C GLU A 211 14.81 23.40 -22.20
N ASN A 212 15.87 23.50 -21.39
CA ASN A 212 15.81 23.72 -19.95
C ASN A 212 15.35 25.15 -19.58
N LYS A 213 14.08 25.46 -19.86
CA LYS A 213 13.40 26.71 -19.50
C LYS A 213 12.20 26.42 -18.59
N PRO A 214 11.83 27.34 -17.69
CA PRO A 214 10.74 27.13 -16.73
C PRO A 214 9.36 26.98 -17.39
N ASN A 215 9.14 27.61 -18.54
CA ASN A 215 7.95 27.41 -19.36
C ASN A 215 8.37 26.73 -20.67
N VAL A 216 8.25 25.40 -20.69
CA VAL A 216 8.53 24.60 -21.88
C VAL A 216 7.34 24.73 -22.81
N ASN A 217 7.40 25.66 -23.76
CA ASN A 217 6.37 25.79 -24.80
C ASN A 217 6.76 25.08 -26.10
N ASN A 218 8.00 24.63 -26.23
CA ASN A 218 8.51 24.03 -27.45
C ASN A 218 9.36 22.81 -27.10
N GLY A 219 8.99 21.65 -27.65
CA GLY A 219 9.77 20.42 -27.60
C GLY A 219 9.50 19.55 -28.82
N ALA A 220 10.33 18.53 -28.99
CA ALA A 220 10.27 17.57 -30.08
C ALA A 220 10.06 16.15 -29.54
N CYS A 221 9.15 15.39 -30.16
CA CYS A 221 9.04 13.95 -29.93
C CYS A 221 9.98 13.21 -30.87
N LEU A 222 10.93 12.47 -30.32
CA LEU A 222 12.00 11.82 -31.09
C LEU A 222 12.08 10.33 -30.72
N PRO A 223 12.53 9.47 -31.66
CA PRO A 223 12.73 8.06 -31.36
C PRO A 223 13.90 7.85 -30.39
N VAL A 224 13.76 6.87 -29.51
CA VAL A 224 14.78 6.45 -28.52
C VAL A 224 15.93 5.73 -29.23
N SER A 225 17.15 5.90 -28.73
CA SER A 225 18.34 5.22 -29.28
C SER A 225 18.36 3.73 -28.95
N ASP A 226 18.81 2.91 -29.91
CA ASP A 226 18.99 1.46 -29.72
C ASP A 226 20.11 1.12 -28.70
N VAL A 227 20.98 2.10 -28.38
CA VAL A 227 22.15 1.92 -27.50
C VAL A 227 21.84 2.28 -26.04
N SER A 228 20.99 3.28 -25.80
CA SER A 228 20.66 3.74 -24.45
C SER A 228 19.35 4.53 -24.44
N TYR A 229 18.51 4.28 -23.43
CA TYR A 229 17.25 5.00 -23.18
C TYR A 229 17.44 6.46 -22.74
N LEU A 230 18.67 6.86 -22.41
CA LEU A 230 19.01 8.20 -21.93
C LEU A 230 19.24 9.23 -23.06
N ILE A 231 19.25 8.79 -24.31
CA ILE A 231 19.50 9.64 -25.49
C ILE A 231 18.52 9.32 -26.62
N SER A 232 18.28 10.30 -27.48
CA SER A 232 17.48 10.09 -28.70
C SER A 232 18.33 9.47 -29.81
N LYS A 233 17.70 8.75 -30.74
CA LYS A 233 18.37 8.20 -31.94
C LYS A 233 18.78 9.29 -32.94
N ALA A 234 18.03 10.38 -32.96
CA ALA A 234 18.22 11.52 -33.86
C ALA A 234 17.77 12.82 -33.18
N GLY A 235 18.15 13.98 -33.73
CA GLY A 235 17.75 15.30 -33.25
C GLY A 235 18.67 15.90 -32.17
N ALA A 236 18.21 16.98 -31.53
CA ALA A 236 19.00 17.77 -30.58
C ALA A 236 19.45 17.00 -29.31
N CYS A 237 18.73 15.94 -28.93
CA CYS A 237 19.02 15.10 -27.76
C CYS A 237 19.83 13.81 -28.07
N ASN A 238 20.54 13.75 -29.20
CA ASN A 238 21.27 12.55 -29.63
C ASN A 238 22.55 12.27 -28.81
N SER A 239 23.19 13.30 -28.24
CA SER A 239 24.44 13.13 -27.49
C SER A 239 24.41 13.84 -26.14
N THR A 240 25.03 13.25 -25.13
CA THR A 240 25.26 13.90 -23.82
C THR A 240 26.03 15.22 -23.94
N LEU A 241 26.86 15.37 -24.97
CA LEU A 241 27.53 16.65 -25.30
C LEU A 241 26.55 17.70 -25.84
N THR A 242 25.51 17.33 -26.60
CA THR A 242 24.51 18.29 -27.09
C THR A 242 23.53 18.69 -25.99
N LEU A 243 23.19 17.78 -25.06
CA LEU A 243 22.44 18.10 -23.85
C LEU A 243 23.13 19.19 -23.02
N SER A 244 24.44 19.03 -22.76
CA SER A 244 25.23 19.97 -21.95
C SER A 244 25.51 21.30 -22.68
N LYS A 245 25.84 21.24 -23.98
CA LYS A 245 26.23 22.43 -24.76
C LYS A 245 25.07 23.37 -25.08
N TYR A 246 23.85 22.86 -25.24
CA TYR A 246 22.66 23.63 -25.60
C TYR A 246 21.57 23.63 -24.51
N SER A 247 21.87 23.13 -23.30
CA SER A 247 20.91 23.03 -22.18
C SER A 247 19.62 22.29 -22.55
N MET A 248 19.71 21.24 -23.37
CA MET A 248 18.57 20.38 -23.72
C MET A 248 18.44 19.27 -22.68
N LYS A 249 17.20 18.90 -22.32
CA LYS A 249 16.87 17.75 -21.46
C LYS A 249 16.09 16.70 -22.25
N TRP A 250 16.42 15.44 -21.99
CA TRP A 250 15.73 14.27 -22.52
C TRP A 250 14.79 13.71 -21.45
N ALA A 251 13.55 13.47 -21.82
CA ALA A 251 12.54 12.85 -20.98
C ALA A 251 11.94 11.63 -21.67
N TYR A 252 12.23 10.46 -21.11
CA TYR A 252 11.74 9.18 -21.61
C TYR A 252 10.38 8.84 -20.98
N ASP A 253 10.26 8.90 -19.65
CA ASP A 253 9.06 8.46 -18.91
C ASP A 253 8.32 9.59 -18.15
N TYR A 254 8.59 10.87 -18.46
CA TYR A 254 7.99 11.99 -17.76
C TYR A 254 7.78 13.19 -18.69
N CYS A 255 6.83 14.06 -18.33
CA CYS A 255 6.62 15.33 -19.02
C CYS A 255 6.76 16.50 -18.05
N PRO A 256 7.53 17.55 -18.39
CA PRO A 256 7.68 18.70 -17.50
C PRO A 256 6.35 19.44 -17.42
N VAL A 257 5.81 19.57 -16.21
CA VAL A 257 4.58 20.32 -15.93
C VAL A 257 4.83 21.35 -14.84
N PRO A 258 4.21 22.54 -14.89
CA PRO A 258 4.51 23.63 -13.97
C PRO A 258 4.07 23.36 -12.51
N PHE A 259 3.23 22.36 -12.27
CA PHE A 259 2.64 22.04 -10.96
C PHE A 259 3.03 20.65 -10.42
N THR A 260 4.22 20.15 -10.78
CA THR A 260 4.77 18.88 -10.26
C THR A 260 4.76 18.79 -8.71
N TRP A 261 5.02 19.90 -8.01
CA TRP A 261 4.99 19.94 -6.54
C TRP A 261 3.60 19.67 -5.96
N VAL A 262 2.51 19.98 -6.69
CA VAL A 262 1.14 19.72 -6.26
C VAL A 262 0.86 18.22 -6.18
N ALA A 263 1.42 17.43 -7.10
CA ALA A 263 1.32 15.97 -7.05
C ALA A 263 2.04 15.37 -5.83
N ILE A 264 3.21 15.91 -5.48
CA ILE A 264 3.97 15.50 -4.29
C ILE A 264 3.16 15.79 -3.02
N VAL A 265 2.56 16.98 -2.92
CA VAL A 265 1.69 17.35 -1.79
C VAL A 265 0.43 16.46 -1.74
N GLY A 266 -0.19 16.18 -2.89
CA GLY A 266 -1.33 15.27 -2.98
C GLY A 266 -0.98 13.85 -2.51
N LEU A 267 0.21 13.37 -2.86
CA LEU A 267 0.70 12.05 -2.46
C LEU A 267 0.99 12.01 -0.94
N ALA A 268 1.57 13.07 -0.38
CA ALA A 268 1.76 13.19 1.06
C ALA A 268 0.41 13.24 1.81
N PHE A 269 -0.57 13.98 1.26
CA PHE A 269 -1.92 14.08 1.82
C PHE A 269 -2.64 12.72 1.81
N PHE A 270 -2.49 11.92 0.74
CA PHE A 270 -2.99 10.55 0.69
C PHE A 270 -2.40 9.68 1.82
N LEU A 271 -1.08 9.72 2.00
CA LEU A 271 -0.41 8.91 3.03
C LEU A 271 -0.77 9.33 4.46
N MET A 272 -1.03 10.62 4.67
CA MET A 272 -1.48 11.16 5.96
C MET A 272 -2.76 10.50 6.48
N PHE A 273 -3.76 10.26 5.62
CA PHE A 273 -5.00 9.59 6.01
C PHE A 273 -4.90 8.06 5.98
N CYS A 274 -4.06 7.55 5.08
CA CYS A 274 -3.85 6.13 4.92
C CYS A 274 -3.16 5.49 6.14
N ALA A 275 -2.07 6.11 6.63
CA ALA A 275 -1.21 5.49 7.64
C ALA A 275 -1.94 5.18 8.97
N PRO A 276 -2.76 6.08 9.55
CA PRO A 276 -3.48 5.81 10.79
C PRO A 276 -4.59 4.77 10.65
N ALA A 277 -5.25 4.71 9.49
CA ALA A 277 -6.47 3.94 9.33
C ALA A 277 -6.25 2.55 8.74
N ILE A 278 -5.45 2.41 7.68
CA ILE A 278 -5.31 1.13 6.98
C ILE A 278 -4.10 0.34 7.47
N GLY A 279 -3.12 0.99 8.11
CA GLY A 279 -1.97 0.32 8.69
C GLY A 279 -2.35 -0.69 9.78
N PRO A 280 -2.82 -0.26 10.96
CA PRO A 280 -3.04 -1.15 12.10
C PRO A 280 -4.46 -1.74 12.18
N LEU A 281 -5.48 -1.07 11.64
CA LEU A 281 -6.88 -1.44 11.92
C LEU A 281 -7.30 -2.78 11.30
N PRO A 282 -6.99 -3.09 10.02
CA PRO A 282 -7.36 -4.39 9.45
C PRO A 282 -6.78 -5.57 10.25
N TRP A 283 -5.53 -5.47 10.68
CA TRP A 283 -4.87 -6.51 11.48
C TRP A 283 -5.47 -6.67 12.87
N THR A 284 -5.76 -5.55 13.54
CA THR A 284 -6.38 -5.59 14.88
C THR A 284 -7.81 -6.12 14.82
N ILE A 285 -8.62 -5.70 13.84
CA ILE A 285 -9.98 -6.21 13.62
C ILE A 285 -9.95 -7.71 13.34
N ASN A 286 -9.03 -8.17 12.48
CA ASN A 286 -8.89 -9.59 12.17
C ASN A 286 -8.53 -10.40 13.43
N ALA A 287 -7.69 -9.86 14.31
CA ALA A 287 -7.35 -10.50 15.58
C ALA A 287 -8.52 -10.53 16.59
N GLU A 288 -9.47 -9.62 16.51
CA GLU A 288 -10.59 -9.51 17.46
C GLU A 288 -11.84 -10.26 17.02
N ILE A 289 -12.12 -10.32 15.72
CA ILE A 289 -13.38 -10.87 15.18
C ILE A 289 -13.50 -12.40 15.34
N TYR A 290 -12.37 -13.11 15.40
CA TYR A 290 -12.37 -14.56 15.49
C TYR A 290 -12.44 -15.08 16.93
N PRO A 291 -13.22 -16.15 17.18
CA PRO A 291 -13.18 -16.87 18.44
C PRO A 291 -11.80 -17.50 18.65
N LEU A 292 -11.41 -17.70 19.90
CA LEU A 292 -10.05 -18.10 20.30
C LEU A 292 -9.54 -19.37 19.61
N TRP A 293 -10.42 -20.34 19.33
CA TRP A 293 -10.07 -21.57 18.63
C TRP A 293 -9.76 -21.38 17.14
N ALA A 294 -10.39 -20.40 16.47
CA ALA A 294 -10.25 -20.13 15.04
C ALA A 294 -9.26 -18.99 14.74
N ARG A 295 -8.91 -18.18 15.74
CA ARG A 295 -8.16 -16.93 15.58
C ARG A 295 -6.85 -17.06 14.80
N SER A 296 -6.06 -18.10 15.08
CA SER A 296 -4.79 -18.29 14.38
C SER A 296 -4.97 -18.61 12.90
N ILE A 297 -5.96 -19.45 12.55
CA ILE A 297 -6.22 -19.82 11.16
C ILE A 297 -6.89 -18.66 10.42
N GLY A 298 -7.87 -17.99 11.04
CA GLY A 298 -8.53 -16.81 10.46
C GLY A 298 -7.55 -15.67 10.18
N ASN A 299 -6.62 -15.40 11.11
CA ASN A 299 -5.53 -14.45 10.86
C ASN A 299 -4.63 -14.89 9.70
N GLY A 300 -4.27 -16.18 9.64
CA GLY A 300 -3.48 -16.73 8.54
C GLY A 300 -4.16 -16.56 7.17
N ILE A 301 -5.45 -16.89 7.06
CA ILE A 301 -6.21 -16.71 5.82
C ILE A 301 -6.30 -15.22 5.46
N GLY A 302 -6.56 -14.33 6.45
CA GLY A 302 -6.58 -12.90 6.20
C GLY A 302 -5.24 -12.36 5.71
N SER A 303 -4.12 -12.82 6.26
CA SER A 303 -2.77 -12.51 5.74
C SER A 303 -2.58 -13.01 4.32
N MET A 304 -3.03 -14.22 3.99
CA MET A 304 -2.97 -14.74 2.62
C MET A 304 -3.80 -13.89 1.67
N THR A 305 -5.01 -13.48 2.05
CA THR A 305 -5.85 -12.60 1.24
C THR A 305 -5.18 -11.25 1.00
N CYS A 306 -4.57 -10.66 2.04
CA CYS A 306 -3.78 -9.43 1.91
C CYS A 306 -2.62 -9.61 0.91
N LEU A 307 -1.79 -10.64 1.08
CA LEU A 307 -0.63 -10.86 0.20
C LEU A 307 -1.03 -11.14 -1.25
N VAL A 308 -2.08 -11.93 -1.47
CA VAL A 308 -2.60 -12.21 -2.82
C VAL A 308 -3.16 -10.95 -3.46
N SER A 309 -3.95 -10.16 -2.72
CA SER A 309 -4.50 -8.90 -3.22
C SER A 309 -3.38 -7.89 -3.52
N ASN A 310 -2.37 -7.80 -2.65
CA ASN A 310 -1.21 -6.96 -2.84
C ASN A 310 -0.43 -7.33 -4.10
N LEU A 311 -0.22 -8.63 -4.34
CA LEU A 311 0.45 -9.12 -5.55
C LEU A 311 -0.34 -8.75 -6.81
N ILE A 312 -1.66 -8.96 -6.81
CA ILE A 312 -2.53 -8.64 -7.94
C ILE A 312 -2.45 -7.15 -8.27
N VAL A 313 -2.64 -6.28 -7.28
CA VAL A 313 -2.62 -4.82 -7.51
C VAL A 313 -1.24 -4.36 -7.94
N SER A 314 -0.17 -4.88 -7.34
CA SER A 314 1.20 -4.45 -7.69
C SER A 314 1.59 -4.84 -9.12
N VAL A 315 1.27 -6.06 -9.56
CA VAL A 315 1.56 -6.51 -10.94
C VAL A 315 0.71 -5.78 -11.96
N THR A 316 -0.55 -5.48 -11.63
CA THR A 316 -1.48 -4.83 -12.58
C THR A 316 -1.32 -3.31 -12.65
N PHE A 317 -0.74 -2.66 -11.64
CA PHE A 317 -0.70 -1.20 -11.52
C PHE A 317 -0.13 -0.50 -12.76
N LEU A 318 1.07 -0.91 -13.21
CA LEU A 318 1.73 -0.30 -14.37
C LEU A 318 0.94 -0.58 -15.67
N SER A 319 0.45 -1.81 -15.87
CA SER A 319 -0.36 -2.15 -17.04
C SER A 319 -1.69 -1.38 -17.09
N VAL A 320 -2.29 -1.10 -15.94
CA VAL A 320 -3.51 -0.28 -15.86
C VAL A 320 -3.19 1.18 -16.19
N ILE A 321 -2.04 1.71 -15.75
CA ILE A 321 -1.59 3.06 -16.14
C ILE A 321 -1.46 3.19 -17.66
N GLU A 322 -0.84 2.19 -18.30
CA GLU A 322 -0.70 2.16 -19.77
C GLU A 322 -2.07 2.11 -20.48
N ALA A 323 -3.05 1.42 -19.91
CA ALA A 323 -4.37 1.22 -20.53
C ALA A 323 -5.35 2.40 -20.35
N ILE A 324 -5.40 3.01 -19.16
CA ILE A 324 -6.41 4.04 -18.80
C ILE A 324 -5.82 5.39 -18.37
N HIS A 325 -4.53 5.62 -18.64
CA HIS A 325 -3.74 6.79 -18.22
C HIS A 325 -3.51 6.90 -16.70
N ASN A 326 -2.52 7.72 -16.33
CA ASN A 326 -2.16 8.03 -14.94
C ASN A 326 -3.37 8.46 -14.09
N TYR A 327 -4.20 9.39 -14.59
CA TYR A 327 -5.36 9.90 -13.86
C TYR A 327 -6.46 8.85 -13.67
N GLY A 328 -6.64 7.94 -14.65
CA GLY A 328 -7.68 6.92 -14.62
C GLY A 328 -7.47 5.94 -13.45
N VAL A 329 -6.22 5.57 -13.19
CA VAL A 329 -5.88 4.63 -12.11
C VAL A 329 -6.26 5.19 -10.74
N PHE A 330 -5.97 6.47 -10.48
CA PHE A 330 -6.32 7.10 -9.20
C PHE A 330 -7.84 7.24 -9.01
N TYR A 331 -8.61 7.45 -10.09
CA TYR A 331 -10.08 7.41 -10.02
C TYR A 331 -10.62 6.01 -9.74
N VAL A 332 -10.01 4.97 -10.32
CA VAL A 332 -10.36 3.57 -9.99
C VAL A 332 -10.08 3.30 -8.51
N MET A 333 -8.91 3.70 -8.00
CA MET A 333 -8.57 3.56 -6.58
C MET A 333 -9.55 4.34 -5.67
N ALA A 334 -9.96 5.54 -6.09
CA ALA A 334 -10.98 6.32 -5.37
C ALA A 334 -12.33 5.59 -5.31
N SER A 335 -12.76 4.97 -6.40
CA SER A 335 -14.02 4.19 -6.44
C SER A 335 -13.98 2.97 -5.51
N VAL A 336 -12.83 2.28 -5.45
CA VAL A 336 -12.62 1.16 -4.53
C VAL A 336 -12.59 1.64 -3.08
N ALA A 337 -11.93 2.76 -2.80
CA ALA A 337 -11.92 3.36 -1.46
C ALA A 337 -13.33 3.74 -0.98
N VAL A 338 -14.17 4.32 -1.86
CA VAL A 338 -15.58 4.62 -1.55
C VAL A 338 -16.36 3.34 -1.29
N SER A 339 -16.15 2.30 -2.09
CA SER A 339 -16.78 0.99 -1.87
C SER A 339 -16.38 0.38 -0.52
N HIS A 340 -15.10 0.48 -0.16
CA HIS A 340 -14.59 0.04 1.14
C HIS A 340 -15.24 0.83 2.28
N LEU A 341 -15.35 2.15 2.14
CA LEU A 341 -16.02 3.01 3.12
C LEU A 341 -17.47 2.58 3.34
N ILE A 342 -18.24 2.36 2.28
CA ILE A 342 -19.65 1.95 2.35
C ILE A 342 -19.75 0.59 3.07
N VAL A 343 -18.92 -0.39 2.69
CA VAL A 343 -18.90 -1.72 3.31
C VAL A 343 -18.53 -1.61 4.80
N SER A 344 -17.55 -0.78 5.14
CA SER A 344 -17.11 -0.57 6.52
C SER A 344 -18.20 0.07 7.39
N ILE A 345 -18.90 1.09 6.87
CA ILE A 345 -20.04 1.72 7.56
C ILE A 345 -21.17 0.70 7.77
N TYR A 346 -21.54 -0.04 6.72
CA TYR A 346 -22.59 -1.05 6.78
C TYR A 346 -22.27 -2.14 7.82
N LEU A 347 -21.04 -2.67 7.78
CA LEU A 347 -20.56 -3.65 8.75
C LEU A 347 -20.62 -3.10 10.18
N SER A 348 -20.28 -1.83 10.37
CA SER A 348 -20.24 -1.23 11.68
C SER A 348 -21.64 -0.97 12.26
N ILE A 349 -22.61 -0.64 11.42
CA ILE A 349 -24.04 -0.61 11.80
C ILE A 349 -24.51 -2.03 12.13
N TYR A 350 -24.17 -3.02 11.30
CA TYR A 350 -24.53 -4.42 11.52
C TYR A 350 -24.01 -4.96 12.85
N LEU A 351 -22.74 -4.71 13.18
CA LEU A 351 -22.13 -5.09 14.45
C LEU A 351 -22.80 -4.41 15.64
N SER A 352 -23.15 -3.12 15.53
CA SER A 352 -23.85 -2.40 16.59
C SER A 352 -25.22 -3.02 16.90
N ILE A 353 -25.96 -3.42 15.86
CA ILE A 353 -27.28 -4.07 16.01
C ILE A 353 -27.12 -5.48 16.59
N TYR A 354 -26.08 -6.22 16.19
CA TYR A 354 -25.86 -7.59 16.65
C TYR A 354 -25.36 -7.66 18.11
N LEU A 355 -24.46 -6.75 18.51
CA LEU A 355 -23.94 -6.67 19.87
C LEU A 355 -25.00 -6.21 20.88
N ASN A 356 -25.88 -5.26 20.50
CA ASN A 356 -27.05 -4.88 21.30
C ASN A 356 -28.09 -6.00 21.44
N LYS A 357 -27.93 -7.13 20.76
CA LYS A 357 -28.78 -8.30 20.89
C LYS A 357 -28.22 -9.36 21.84
N PHE A 358 -27.00 -9.15 22.34
CA PHE A 358 -26.28 -10.05 23.24
C PHE A 358 -26.06 -9.48 24.65
N TYR A 359 -26.33 -8.18 24.85
CA TYR A 359 -26.60 -7.55 26.14
C TYR A 359 -28.11 -7.33 26.25
#